data_AF-A0A971B7C2-F1
#
_entry.id   AF-A0A971B7C2-F1
#
_cell.length_a   1.000
_cell.length_b   1.000
_cell.length_c   1.000
_cell.angle_alpha   90.00
_cell.angle_beta   90.00
_cell.angle_gamma   90.00
#
_symmetry.space_group_name_H-M   'P 1'
#
loop_
_entity.id
_entity.type
_entity.pdbx_description
1 polymer ?
#
loop_
_entity_poly.entity_id
_entity_poly.type
_entity_poly.pdbx_seq_one_letter_code
_entity_poly.pdbx_strand_id
1 'polypeptide(L)'
;MKCDDTYWVFGTGDGIYSIYSKDLITWHNGPTPFTKALFPAWIKNYVGAFEGNFWAPDIIYMNGHYYLYYSCSEWGTMTSTIGCVINKTLNPSDPEYQWKDAGFLGIWSYQPGLALNAIDPSLVRGPDGRIWMVYGSFNQQGIVVTEIDSVSGKPKTYAGNLPGISIANSWTGPQSSNYGEGEGASLIYRDGYYYLFYNKGGCCAGIASTYYMVMGRSSSPQGPFYDKDGVPLRRIQQRSGGTVVMKHDDVRGTDDRYYGPGHFGLYSEGGADYVTFHYYDPNGYYPNPAVNNRGGPTLGLARLVWGDDGWPSVSLDFVEEGVYTLQNFYSGKVADLYVHNPADGSPLYQYEADSAFFSQKWIFRSLGRGEYALRNYADPELVVAAGGTNNASTLSVTRNYTGAIHQRFRTLTSPNGKTIIYPSTKDAIWSLSPSSTGNVSVSLLANANRDHQKWKTVGFDEWLSVSDTKLTLEHTAGTDKTILVQSNGLWRSSVLYDTWLAAEASGAGNDTLTVTFSENPEVRERKSRIYLTTNGGKSLLISVTQTGKPSTSGSVENGDHLSIYPNPAGKELNIESPAGAVLSVYNLFGQKVTEADLETGLNTIDIINFEKGVYVFRIDSDGKILIQKVIKN
;
A
#
# COMPACT_ATOMS: atom_id res chain seq x y z
N MET A 1 -0.14 -2.99 24.30
CA MET A 1 1.08 -3.61 24.90
C MET A 1 0.96 -5.13 24.89
N LYS A 2 2.04 -5.89 25.10
CA LYS A 2 2.03 -7.35 25.21
C LYS A 2 2.54 -7.80 26.59
N CYS A 3 1.89 -8.79 27.19
CA CYS A 3 2.32 -9.50 28.39
C CYS A 3 2.25 -10.99 28.07
N ASP A 4 3.34 -11.72 28.28
CA ASP A 4 3.53 -13.08 27.78
C ASP A 4 3.26 -13.16 26.26
N ASP A 5 2.36 -14.04 25.83
CA ASP A 5 1.90 -14.23 24.46
C ASP A 5 0.60 -13.46 24.15
N THR A 6 0.19 -12.53 25.01
CA THR A 6 -1.12 -11.87 24.96
C THR A 6 -1.00 -10.36 24.76
N TYR A 7 -1.67 -9.82 23.75
CA TYR A 7 -1.82 -8.39 23.52
C TYR A 7 -2.95 -7.84 24.38
N TRP A 8 -2.73 -6.65 24.94
CA TRP A 8 -3.66 -5.94 25.81
C TRP A 8 -3.85 -4.51 25.31
N VAL A 9 -5.11 -4.08 25.28
CA VAL A 9 -5.54 -2.69 25.04
C VAL A 9 -6.40 -2.27 26.22
N PHE A 10 -6.12 -1.08 26.74
CA PHE A 10 -6.93 -0.42 27.76
C PHE A 10 -7.65 0.76 27.12
N GLY A 11 -8.86 1.06 27.56
CA GLY A 11 -9.68 2.10 26.97
C GLY A 11 -10.58 2.80 27.97
N THR A 12 -11.19 3.88 27.49
CA THR A 12 -12.20 4.63 28.23
C THR A 12 -13.36 3.73 28.63
N GLY A 13 -13.77 3.76 29.89
CA GLY A 13 -14.90 2.97 30.37
C GLY A 13 -14.94 2.79 31.89
N ASP A 14 -15.96 2.06 32.33
CA ASP A 14 -16.20 1.76 33.74
C ASP A 14 -15.05 0.91 34.30
N GLY A 15 -14.39 1.42 35.35
CA GLY A 15 -13.28 0.71 35.99
C GLY A 15 -11.96 0.64 35.22
N ILE A 16 -11.82 1.40 34.13
CA ILE A 16 -10.79 1.27 33.08
C ILE A 16 -11.01 -0.01 32.26
N TYR A 17 -11.68 0.15 31.12
CA TYR A 17 -12.00 -0.95 30.21
C TYR A 17 -10.73 -1.61 29.69
N SER A 18 -10.75 -2.94 29.52
CA SER A 18 -9.66 -3.67 28.89
C SER A 18 -10.18 -4.74 27.95
N ILE A 19 -9.40 -4.99 26.89
CA ILE A 19 -9.55 -6.14 26.02
C ILE A 19 -8.19 -6.78 25.77
N TYR A 20 -8.21 -8.05 25.45
CA TYR A 20 -7.02 -8.80 25.10
C TYR A 20 -7.21 -9.65 23.85
N SER A 21 -6.09 -9.94 23.19
CA SER A 21 -6.05 -10.76 21.98
C SER A 21 -4.79 -11.63 21.95
N LYS A 22 -4.85 -12.75 21.26
CA LYS A 22 -3.68 -13.59 20.92
C LYS A 22 -3.19 -13.36 19.49
N ASP A 23 -3.96 -12.65 18.66
CA ASP A 23 -3.69 -12.50 17.22
C ASP A 23 -3.92 -11.09 16.66
N LEU A 24 -4.27 -10.11 17.50
CA LEU A 24 -4.65 -8.74 17.13
C LEU A 24 -5.92 -8.60 16.28
N ILE A 25 -6.59 -9.70 15.96
CA ILE A 25 -7.80 -9.73 15.13
C ILE A 25 -9.03 -9.93 16.00
N THR A 26 -9.01 -10.96 16.85
CA THR A 26 -10.12 -11.25 17.75
C THR A 26 -9.78 -10.78 19.13
N TRP A 27 -10.68 -9.95 19.69
CA TRP A 27 -10.53 -9.36 21.01
C TRP A 27 -11.57 -9.91 21.98
N HIS A 28 -11.17 -10.10 23.22
CA HIS A 28 -11.99 -10.57 24.31
C HIS A 28 -11.98 -9.55 25.45
N ASN A 29 -13.10 -9.36 26.14
CA ASN A 29 -13.15 -8.50 27.33
C ASN A 29 -12.19 -9.02 28.40
N GLY A 30 -11.37 -8.12 28.93
CA GLY A 30 -10.42 -8.40 30.00
C GLY A 30 -10.90 -7.89 31.37
N PRO A 31 -10.16 -8.21 32.45
CA PRO A 31 -10.38 -7.64 33.77
C PRO A 31 -10.09 -6.13 33.79
N THR A 32 -10.80 -5.41 34.64
CA THR A 32 -10.62 -3.97 34.86
C THR A 32 -9.87 -3.74 36.19
N PRO A 33 -8.94 -2.75 36.27
CA PRO A 33 -8.27 -2.37 37.52
C PRO A 33 -9.22 -1.96 38.64
N PHE A 34 -10.33 -1.33 38.30
CA PHE A 34 -11.35 -0.86 39.24
C PHE A 34 -12.74 -1.33 38.82
N THR A 35 -13.75 -0.94 39.59
CA THR A 35 -15.16 -1.06 39.18
C THR A 35 -15.80 0.32 39.21
N LYS A 36 -17.00 0.45 38.63
CA LYS A 36 -17.77 1.71 38.69
C LYS A 36 -18.04 2.18 40.12
N ALA A 37 -18.25 1.26 41.07
CA ALA A 37 -18.59 1.59 42.46
C ALA A 37 -17.38 1.62 43.40
N LEU A 38 -16.26 1.00 43.02
CA LEU A 38 -15.07 0.87 43.86
C LEU A 38 -13.84 1.39 43.11
N PHE A 39 -13.42 2.59 43.50
CA PHE A 39 -12.25 3.29 43.00
C PHE A 39 -11.61 4.13 44.13
N PRO A 40 -10.36 4.60 43.98
CA PRO A 40 -9.67 5.33 45.03
C PRO A 40 -10.39 6.60 45.49
N ALA A 41 -10.64 6.70 46.80
CA ALA A 41 -11.41 7.81 47.39
C ALA A 41 -10.77 9.19 47.16
N TRP A 42 -9.45 9.24 47.00
CA TRP A 42 -8.72 10.50 46.76
C TRP A 42 -9.18 11.21 45.49
N ILE A 43 -9.71 10.49 44.49
CA ILE A 43 -10.18 11.07 43.22
C ILE A 43 -11.26 12.12 43.49
N LYS A 44 -12.18 11.85 44.44
CA LYS A 44 -13.28 12.77 44.78
C LYS A 44 -12.82 14.07 45.44
N ASN A 45 -11.58 14.15 45.92
CA ASN A 45 -11.01 15.40 46.43
C ASN A 45 -10.69 16.39 45.30
N TYR A 46 -10.55 15.92 44.07
CA TYR A 46 -10.22 16.72 42.88
C TYR A 46 -11.36 16.76 41.86
N VAL A 47 -12.14 15.68 41.78
CA VAL A 47 -13.27 15.52 40.86
C VAL A 47 -14.47 15.01 41.67
N GLY A 48 -15.18 15.93 42.34
CA GLY A 48 -16.25 15.59 43.29
C GLY A 48 -17.39 14.77 42.66
N ALA A 49 -17.71 15.03 41.39
CA ALA A 49 -18.73 14.34 40.62
C ALA A 49 -18.23 13.04 39.93
N PHE A 50 -17.07 12.51 40.31
CA PHE A 50 -16.53 11.31 39.67
C PHE A 50 -17.33 10.04 40.05
N GLU A 51 -17.75 9.28 39.04
CA GLU A 51 -18.60 8.09 39.17
C GLU A 51 -17.97 6.81 38.61
N GLY A 52 -16.64 6.74 38.52
CA GLY A 52 -15.92 5.51 38.15
C GLY A 52 -15.81 5.23 36.64
N ASN A 53 -16.07 6.23 35.79
CA ASN A 53 -15.81 6.17 34.36
C ASN A 53 -14.45 6.83 34.06
N PHE A 54 -13.46 6.03 33.68
CA PHE A 54 -12.08 6.47 33.49
C PHE A 54 -11.79 6.68 32.01
N TRP A 55 -11.00 7.69 31.67
CA TRP A 55 -10.76 8.07 30.27
C TRP A 55 -9.31 7.88 29.85
N ALA A 56 -9.14 7.52 28.58
CA ALA A 56 -7.88 7.63 27.84
C ALA A 56 -6.66 7.05 28.58
N PRO A 57 -6.70 5.77 28.99
CA PRO A 57 -5.59 5.18 29.69
C PRO A 57 -4.41 4.89 28.76
N ASP A 58 -3.18 5.08 29.24
CA ASP A 58 -1.97 4.64 28.56
C ASP A 58 -1.05 3.88 29.52
N ILE A 59 -0.27 2.95 28.98
CA ILE A 59 0.47 1.94 29.75
C ILE A 59 1.94 1.89 29.35
N ILE A 60 2.81 1.88 30.35
CA ILE A 60 4.26 1.71 30.17
C ILE A 60 4.79 0.63 31.11
N TYR A 61 5.70 -0.22 30.62
CA TYR A 61 6.43 -1.17 31.46
C TYR A 61 7.75 -0.57 31.93
N MET A 62 7.91 -0.37 33.22
CA MET A 62 9.11 0.19 33.85
C MET A 62 9.32 -0.38 35.25
N ASN A 63 10.57 -0.44 35.70
CA ASN A 63 10.91 -0.90 37.06
C ASN A 63 10.27 -2.25 37.44
N GLY A 64 10.19 -3.19 36.49
CA GLY A 64 9.59 -4.51 36.71
C GLY A 64 8.06 -4.55 36.80
N HIS A 65 7.37 -3.44 36.53
CA HIS A 65 5.92 -3.33 36.65
C HIS A 65 5.29 -2.63 35.43
N TYR A 66 4.02 -2.89 35.22
CA TYR A 66 3.12 -2.17 34.34
C TYR A 66 2.51 -0.98 35.08
N TYR A 67 2.74 0.23 34.58
CA TYR A 67 2.15 1.47 35.08
C TYR A 67 1.08 1.91 34.08
N LEU A 68 -0.18 1.87 34.50
CA LEU A 68 -1.34 2.26 33.70
C LEU A 68 -1.86 3.60 34.23
N TYR A 69 -1.59 4.66 33.47
CA TYR A 69 -2.06 6.01 33.77
C TYR A 69 -3.44 6.22 33.16
N TYR A 70 -4.28 7.03 33.81
CA TYR A 70 -5.66 7.25 33.38
C TYR A 70 -6.15 8.62 33.81
N SER A 71 -7.18 9.10 33.12
CA SER A 71 -7.85 10.36 33.46
C SER A 71 -9.10 10.11 34.30
N CYS A 72 -9.31 10.97 35.28
CA CYS A 72 -10.57 11.13 35.99
C CYS A 72 -11.07 12.55 35.72
N SER A 73 -12.27 12.69 35.19
CA SER A 73 -12.78 13.98 34.76
C SER A 73 -14.29 14.06 34.90
N GLU A 74 -14.79 15.29 35.03
CA GLU A 74 -16.20 15.62 34.92
C GLU A 74 -16.52 16.08 33.49
N TRP A 75 -17.61 15.60 32.91
CA TRP A 75 -17.97 15.88 31.52
C TRP A 75 -18.28 17.36 31.28
N GLY A 76 -17.71 17.94 30.23
CA GLY A 76 -17.94 19.32 29.84
C GLY A 76 -17.30 20.37 30.75
N THR A 77 -16.47 19.97 31.71
CA THR A 77 -15.70 20.88 32.58
C THR A 77 -14.20 20.64 32.42
N MET A 78 -13.39 21.53 33.00
CA MET A 78 -11.95 21.32 33.17
C MET A 78 -11.65 20.76 34.57
N THR A 79 -12.59 20.08 35.24
CA THR A 79 -12.36 19.49 36.56
C THR A 79 -11.81 18.08 36.40
N SER A 80 -10.48 17.95 36.38
CA SER A 80 -9.82 16.68 36.03
C SER A 80 -8.54 16.44 36.83
N THR A 81 -8.15 15.16 36.90
CA THR A 81 -6.91 14.68 37.52
C THR A 81 -6.42 13.43 36.79
N ILE A 82 -5.12 13.18 36.85
CA ILE A 82 -4.51 11.94 36.32
C ILE A 82 -4.10 11.05 37.49
N GLY A 83 -4.46 9.77 37.41
CA GLY A 83 -4.05 8.72 38.35
C GLY A 83 -3.20 7.66 37.68
N CYS A 84 -2.69 6.71 38.48
CA CYS A 84 -1.94 5.56 37.99
C CYS A 84 -2.21 4.33 38.86
N VAL A 85 -2.35 3.18 38.23
CA VAL A 85 -2.32 1.87 38.87
C VAL A 85 -1.14 1.06 38.38
N ILE A 86 -0.58 0.27 39.29
CA ILE A 86 0.65 -0.50 39.08
C ILE A 86 0.33 -1.98 39.24
N ASN A 87 0.84 -2.82 38.34
CA ASN A 87 0.72 -4.28 38.45
C ASN A 87 2.01 -4.95 37.95
N LYS A 88 2.36 -6.13 38.45
CA LYS A 88 3.55 -6.87 37.99
C LYS A 88 3.32 -7.59 36.67
N THR A 89 2.08 -7.98 36.42
CA THR A 89 1.67 -8.81 35.29
C THR A 89 0.29 -8.36 34.79
N LEU A 90 0.01 -8.56 33.51
CA LEU A 90 -1.34 -8.36 32.95
C LEU A 90 -2.12 -9.68 32.88
N ASN A 91 -1.47 -10.81 33.15
CA ASN A 91 -2.09 -12.12 33.14
C ASN A 91 -2.93 -12.35 34.41
N PRO A 92 -4.26 -12.41 34.35
CA PRO A 92 -5.11 -12.55 35.54
C PRO A 92 -5.00 -13.90 36.24
N SER A 93 -4.36 -14.90 35.63
CA SER A 93 -4.10 -16.21 36.26
C SER A 93 -2.78 -16.26 37.03
N ASP A 94 -1.95 -15.23 36.92
CA ASP A 94 -0.69 -15.13 37.66
C ASP A 94 -0.98 -14.78 39.14
N PRO A 95 -0.37 -15.47 40.12
CA PRO A 95 -0.56 -15.19 41.54
C PRO A 95 -0.10 -13.78 41.96
N GLU A 96 0.76 -13.12 41.18
CA GLU A 96 1.18 -11.74 41.40
C GLU A 96 0.27 -10.69 40.74
N TYR A 97 -0.80 -11.12 40.05
CA TYR A 97 -1.76 -10.21 39.42
C TYR A 97 -2.55 -9.42 40.47
N GLN A 98 -2.17 -8.16 40.63
CA GLN A 98 -2.83 -7.23 41.54
C GLN A 98 -2.58 -5.78 41.12
N TRP A 99 -3.63 -5.08 40.72
CA TRP A 99 -3.57 -3.63 40.53
C TRP A 99 -3.47 -2.92 41.88
N LYS A 100 -2.47 -2.04 42.01
CA LYS A 100 -2.23 -1.19 43.18
C LYS A 100 -2.29 0.27 42.77
N ASP A 101 -3.18 1.03 43.40
CA ASP A 101 -3.27 2.49 43.21
C ASP A 101 -1.97 3.18 43.66
N ALA A 102 -1.41 4.04 42.81
CA ALA A 102 -0.24 4.86 43.12
C ALA A 102 -0.58 6.12 43.93
N GLY A 103 -1.86 6.34 44.21
CA GLY A 103 -2.39 7.50 44.91
C GLY A 103 -2.32 8.75 44.05
N PHE A 104 -2.42 9.91 44.70
CA PHE A 104 -2.37 11.18 44.01
C PHE A 104 -0.99 11.44 43.39
N LEU A 105 -1.00 11.73 42.09
CA LEU A 105 0.19 12.05 41.27
C LEU A 105 0.46 13.56 41.17
N GLY A 106 -0.23 14.40 41.94
CA GLY A 106 -0.06 15.86 41.89
C GLY A 106 -0.32 16.51 40.52
N ILE A 107 -1.15 15.87 39.70
CA ILE A 107 -1.61 16.38 38.40
C ILE A 107 -3.11 16.58 38.47
N TRP A 108 -3.55 17.85 38.47
CA TRP A 108 -4.95 18.23 38.44
C TRP A 108 -5.11 19.59 37.76
N SER A 109 -6.32 19.88 37.29
CA SER A 109 -6.54 21.01 36.39
C SER A 109 -6.42 22.41 37.01
N TYR A 110 -6.88 22.58 38.25
CA TYR A 110 -6.92 23.89 38.94
C TYR A 110 -5.73 24.09 39.88
N GLN A 111 -4.52 24.17 39.31
CA GLN A 111 -3.32 24.54 40.06
C GLN A 111 -3.17 26.07 40.11
N PRO A 112 -2.69 26.66 41.22
CA PRO A 112 -2.42 28.10 41.27
C PRO A 112 -1.51 28.55 40.12
N GLY A 113 -2.04 29.41 39.24
CA GLY A 113 -1.29 29.93 38.08
C GLY A 113 -1.37 29.08 36.79
N LEU A 114 -2.14 27.99 36.78
CA LEU A 114 -2.31 27.11 35.61
C LEU A 114 -3.78 26.78 35.36
N ALA A 115 -4.26 27.11 34.15
CA ALA A 115 -5.52 26.61 33.62
C ALA A 115 -5.22 25.54 32.56
N LEU A 116 -5.05 24.29 33.01
CA LEU A 116 -4.78 23.13 32.16
C LEU A 116 -5.89 22.10 32.38
N ASN A 117 -6.42 21.48 31.34
CA ASN A 117 -7.31 20.33 31.50
C ASN A 117 -6.48 19.05 31.63
N ALA A 118 -6.41 18.47 32.82
CA ALA A 118 -5.50 17.35 33.13
C ALA A 118 -6.07 15.98 32.71
N ILE A 119 -6.12 15.72 31.40
CA ILE A 119 -6.61 14.47 30.80
C ILE A 119 -5.65 13.91 29.75
N ASP A 120 -5.95 12.69 29.31
CA ASP A 120 -5.32 11.96 28.20
C ASP A 120 -3.80 11.78 28.36
N PRO A 121 -3.34 11.12 29.44
CA PRO A 121 -1.92 10.79 29.58
C PRO A 121 -1.45 9.88 28.45
N SER A 122 -0.27 10.16 27.91
CA SER A 122 0.49 9.19 27.11
C SER A 122 1.98 9.24 27.43
N LEU A 123 2.60 8.05 27.51
CA LEU A 123 3.93 7.84 28.04
C LEU A 123 4.90 7.36 26.97
N VAL A 124 6.12 7.90 26.97
CA VAL A 124 7.20 7.43 26.11
C VAL A 124 8.51 7.33 26.87
N ARG A 125 9.28 6.28 26.58
CA ARG A 125 10.69 6.21 26.99
C ARG A 125 11.56 6.82 25.90
N GLY A 126 12.28 7.88 26.23
CA GLY A 126 13.28 8.48 25.36
C GLY A 126 14.51 7.60 25.17
N PRO A 127 15.38 7.92 24.19
CA PRO A 127 16.61 7.17 23.92
C PRO A 127 17.62 7.23 25.08
N ASP A 128 17.50 8.23 25.95
CA ASP A 128 18.30 8.41 27.16
C ASP A 128 17.74 7.68 28.40
N GLY A 129 16.66 6.90 28.22
CA GLY A 129 15.99 6.18 29.28
C GLY A 129 15.03 7.02 30.13
N ARG A 130 14.95 8.34 29.93
CA ARG A 130 13.97 9.18 30.63
C ARG A 130 12.56 8.88 30.16
N ILE A 131 11.60 8.97 31.08
CA ILE A 131 10.18 8.79 30.78
C ILE A 131 9.52 10.15 30.67
N TRP A 132 8.81 10.37 29.57
CA TRP A 132 8.05 11.59 29.33
C TRP A 132 6.56 11.25 29.28
N MET A 133 5.74 12.11 29.88
CA MET A 133 4.29 12.07 29.74
C MET A 133 3.81 13.30 29.01
N VAL A 134 3.03 13.11 27.95
CA VAL A 134 2.20 14.16 27.37
C VAL A 134 0.77 14.02 27.87
N TYR A 135 0.10 15.14 28.10
CA TYR A 135 -1.30 15.19 28.54
C TYR A 135 -1.84 16.61 28.32
N GLY A 136 -3.15 16.80 28.43
CA GLY A 136 -3.76 18.12 28.27
C GLY A 136 -4.85 18.16 27.20
N SER A 137 -5.75 19.14 27.28
CA SER A 137 -6.70 19.40 26.20
C SER A 137 -7.29 20.81 26.22
N PHE A 138 -7.78 21.25 25.05
CA PHE A 138 -8.60 22.43 24.72
C PHE A 138 -8.13 23.82 25.17
N ASN A 139 -7.47 23.97 26.32
CA ASN A 139 -7.09 25.28 26.86
C ASN A 139 -5.93 25.96 26.08
N GLN A 140 -5.56 27.19 26.45
CA GLN A 140 -4.43 27.92 25.83
C GLN A 140 -3.10 27.13 25.87
N GLN A 141 -2.89 26.35 26.93
CA GLN A 141 -1.74 25.47 27.08
C GLN A 141 -1.88 24.16 26.30
N GLY A 142 -3.08 23.79 25.85
CA GLY A 142 -3.32 22.61 25.02
C GLY A 142 -2.67 21.36 25.61
N ILE A 143 -1.74 20.77 24.85
CA ILE A 143 -0.93 19.61 25.24
C ILE A 143 0.35 20.08 25.92
N VAL A 144 0.61 19.54 27.09
CA VAL A 144 1.84 19.75 27.86
C VAL A 144 2.66 18.46 27.96
N VAL A 145 3.94 18.59 28.29
CA VAL A 145 4.85 17.46 28.54
C VAL A 145 5.56 17.60 29.88
N THR A 146 5.76 16.48 30.57
CA THR A 146 6.49 16.41 31.83
C THR A 146 7.38 15.18 31.92
N GLU A 147 8.45 15.27 32.70
CA GLU A 147 9.30 14.12 32.99
C GLU A 147 8.73 13.33 34.16
N ILE A 148 8.60 12.02 33.99
CA ILE A 148 8.16 11.09 35.02
C ILE A 148 9.38 10.46 35.68
N ASP A 149 9.39 10.45 37.00
CA ASP A 149 10.32 9.69 37.80
C ASP A 149 9.97 8.19 37.70
N SER A 150 10.86 7.40 37.12
CA SER A 150 10.61 5.98 36.82
C SER A 150 10.53 5.08 38.07
N VAL A 151 10.87 5.59 39.25
CA VAL A 151 10.79 4.84 40.51
C VAL A 151 9.43 5.06 41.16
N SER A 152 9.04 6.31 41.34
CA SER A 152 7.79 6.70 41.99
C SER A 152 6.58 6.71 41.05
N GLY A 153 6.78 6.75 39.73
CA GLY A 153 5.72 6.90 38.74
C GLY A 153 5.09 8.31 38.72
N LYS A 154 5.74 9.29 39.34
CA LYS A 154 5.24 10.65 39.56
C LYS A 154 6.04 11.67 38.73
N PRO A 155 5.47 12.83 38.35
CA PRO A 155 6.25 13.95 37.82
C PRO A 155 7.49 14.27 38.67
N LYS A 156 8.65 14.52 38.04
CA LYS A 156 9.90 14.84 38.77
C LYS A 156 9.84 16.20 39.48
N THR A 157 9.16 17.18 38.90
CA THR A 157 9.06 18.53 39.46
C THR A 157 7.66 18.79 39.97
N TYR A 158 7.55 18.94 41.29
CA TYR A 158 6.33 19.40 41.98
C TYR A 158 6.48 20.80 42.60
N ALA A 159 7.69 21.34 42.64
CA ALA A 159 7.96 22.62 43.27
C ALA A 159 7.91 23.76 42.23
N GLY A 160 6.81 24.54 42.21
CA GLY A 160 6.83 25.88 41.59
C GLY A 160 5.94 26.16 40.36
N ASN A 161 4.78 25.50 40.23
CA ASN A 161 3.60 25.95 39.46
C ASN A 161 3.40 25.59 37.97
N LEU A 162 4.11 24.64 37.37
CA LEU A 162 3.57 23.97 36.17
C LEU A 162 4.01 22.51 36.16
N PRO A 163 3.09 21.52 36.13
CA PRO A 163 3.47 20.12 36.08
C PRO A 163 4.03 19.74 34.70
N GLY A 164 4.06 20.65 33.71
CA GLY A 164 4.65 20.41 32.39
C GLY A 164 4.84 21.66 31.52
N ILE A 165 5.50 21.49 30.38
CA ILE A 165 5.76 22.51 29.35
C ILE A 165 4.73 22.36 28.24
N SER A 166 4.05 23.45 27.84
CA SER A 166 3.12 23.40 26.71
C SER A 166 3.85 23.26 25.36
N ILE A 167 3.49 22.24 24.59
CA ILE A 167 4.17 21.83 23.35
C ILE A 167 3.26 21.83 22.12
N ALA A 168 1.94 21.79 22.29
CA ALA A 168 0.97 21.92 21.20
C ALA A 168 -0.35 22.53 21.68
N ASN A 169 -1.10 23.13 20.77
CA ASN A 169 -2.48 23.56 20.97
C ASN A 169 -3.21 23.63 19.62
N SER A 170 -4.47 24.06 19.58
CA SER A 170 -5.12 24.42 18.30
C SER A 170 -6.17 25.51 18.48
N TRP A 171 -5.83 26.75 18.13
CA TRP A 171 -6.75 27.88 18.27
C TRP A 171 -7.80 27.89 17.15
N THR A 172 -9.08 28.03 17.52
CA THR A 172 -10.22 27.96 16.57
C THR A 172 -10.83 29.31 16.21
N GLY A 173 -10.57 30.40 16.94
CA GLY A 173 -11.07 31.72 16.56
C GLY A 173 -11.06 32.78 17.68
N PRO A 174 -11.31 34.07 17.37
CA PRO A 174 -11.32 35.17 18.35
C PRO A 174 -12.56 35.18 19.24
N GLN A 175 -13.60 34.39 18.90
CA GLN A 175 -14.93 34.44 19.51
C GLN A 175 -15.20 33.35 20.55
N SER A 176 -14.30 32.38 20.75
CA SER A 176 -14.50 31.35 21.78
C SER A 176 -13.75 31.72 23.07
N SER A 177 -14.51 32.01 24.13
CA SER A 177 -13.99 32.10 25.50
C SER A 177 -13.49 30.74 26.02
N ASN A 178 -13.93 29.64 25.38
CA ASN A 178 -13.36 28.32 25.51
C ASN A 178 -12.26 28.18 24.45
N TYR A 179 -11.04 28.22 24.92
CA TYR A 179 -9.82 27.99 24.17
C TYR A 179 -9.91 26.71 23.30
N GLY A 180 -9.03 26.68 22.29
CA GLY A 180 -8.84 25.72 21.19
C GLY A 180 -9.40 24.29 21.18
N GLU A 181 -9.40 23.67 20.00
CA GLU A 181 -9.48 22.20 19.86
C GLU A 181 -8.11 21.57 20.23
N GLY A 182 -8.02 20.25 20.40
CA GLY A 182 -6.76 19.59 20.74
C GLY A 182 -6.85 18.72 21.98
N GLU A 183 -6.80 17.40 21.84
CA GLU A 183 -6.77 16.42 22.94
C GLU A 183 -6.19 15.06 22.44
N GLY A 184 -6.23 14.01 23.25
CA GLY A 184 -5.89 12.66 22.82
C GLY A 184 -4.43 12.50 22.37
N ALA A 185 -3.51 13.15 23.08
CA ALA A 185 -2.11 13.19 22.70
C ALA A 185 -1.41 11.84 22.88
N SER A 186 -0.49 11.53 21.97
CA SER A 186 0.44 10.42 22.07
C SER A 186 1.82 10.84 21.58
N LEU A 187 2.86 10.42 22.28
CA LEU A 187 4.25 10.74 21.94
C LEU A 187 5.01 9.45 21.64
N ILE A 188 5.71 9.41 20.51
CA ILE A 188 6.63 8.31 20.19
C ILE A 188 8.01 8.87 19.87
N TYR A 189 9.04 8.03 19.95
CA TYR A 189 10.40 8.36 19.55
C TYR A 189 10.89 7.41 18.47
N ARG A 190 11.50 7.95 17.41
CA ARG A 190 12.19 7.18 16.37
C ARG A 190 13.28 8.01 15.69
N ASP A 191 14.43 7.41 15.45
CA ASP A 191 15.50 7.93 14.58
C ASP A 191 15.84 9.42 14.79
N GLY A 192 16.02 9.82 16.06
CA GLY A 192 16.41 11.18 16.44
C GLY A 192 15.27 12.17 16.62
N TYR A 193 14.02 11.75 16.39
CA TYR A 193 12.84 12.60 16.51
C TYR A 193 11.81 12.01 17.47
N TYR A 194 11.19 12.91 18.23
CA TYR A 194 9.92 12.69 18.89
C TYR A 194 8.79 13.10 17.96
N TYR A 195 7.77 12.26 17.81
CA TYR A 195 6.57 12.54 17.02
C TYR A 195 5.40 12.67 17.97
N LEU A 196 4.81 13.87 18.02
CA LEU A 196 3.61 14.15 18.78
C LEU A 196 2.40 13.96 17.87
N PHE A 197 1.57 12.99 18.19
CA PHE A 197 0.23 12.80 17.65
C PHE A 197 -0.76 13.43 18.61
N TYR A 198 -1.78 14.10 18.10
CA TYR A 198 -2.93 14.52 18.88
C TYR A 198 -4.11 14.76 17.94
N ASN A 199 -5.29 14.90 18.51
CA ASN A 199 -6.50 15.06 17.73
C ASN A 199 -6.99 16.50 17.71
N LYS A 200 -7.59 16.88 16.59
CA LYS A 200 -8.35 18.13 16.39
C LYS A 200 -9.80 17.78 16.02
N GLY A 201 -10.68 18.78 15.97
CA GLY A 201 -12.12 18.57 15.76
C GLY A 201 -12.87 18.13 17.02
N GLY A 202 -14.15 17.81 16.87
CA GLY A 202 -15.02 17.39 17.97
C GLY A 202 -15.16 15.86 18.07
N CYS A 203 -14.80 15.31 19.22
CA CYS A 203 -15.00 13.89 19.54
C CYS A 203 -16.48 13.55 19.82
N CYS A 204 -16.75 12.27 20.06
CA CYS A 204 -17.84 11.82 20.94
C CYS A 204 -19.27 12.01 20.40
N ALA A 205 -19.42 12.11 19.08
CA ALA A 205 -20.70 12.31 18.41
C ALA A 205 -21.12 11.16 17.48
N GLY A 206 -20.53 9.97 17.61
CA GLY A 206 -20.75 8.87 16.67
C GLY A 206 -20.30 9.27 15.26
N ILE A 207 -21.08 8.92 14.23
CA ILE A 207 -20.75 9.30 12.84
C ILE A 207 -20.86 10.81 12.56
N ALA A 208 -21.34 11.63 13.50
CA ALA A 208 -21.30 13.10 13.38
C ALA A 208 -19.99 13.71 13.92
N SER A 209 -19.05 12.88 14.40
CA SER A 209 -17.76 13.36 14.90
C SER A 209 -16.90 13.94 13.77
N THR A 210 -16.34 15.12 14.01
CA THR A 210 -15.36 15.77 13.11
C THR A 210 -13.92 15.51 13.55
N TYR A 211 -13.71 14.58 14.47
CA TYR A 211 -12.43 14.28 15.09
C TYR A 211 -11.43 13.70 14.09
N TYR A 212 -10.17 14.14 14.16
CA TYR A 212 -9.12 13.65 13.27
C TYR A 212 -7.74 13.77 13.91
N MET A 213 -6.82 12.89 13.52
CA MET A 213 -5.45 12.87 14.02
C MET A 213 -4.53 13.74 13.19
N VAL A 214 -3.69 14.51 13.87
CA VAL A 214 -2.57 15.26 13.29
C VAL A 214 -1.27 14.88 13.97
N MET A 215 -0.15 15.18 13.33
CA MET A 215 1.18 15.01 13.89
C MET A 215 2.12 16.19 13.61
N GLY A 216 3.17 16.25 14.42
CA GLY A 216 4.40 16.98 14.14
C GLY A 216 5.57 16.34 14.87
N ARG A 217 6.79 16.77 14.55
CA ARG A 217 8.01 16.20 15.14
C ARG A 217 8.95 17.25 15.71
N SER A 218 9.81 16.83 16.64
CA SER A 218 10.84 17.62 17.30
C SER A 218 12.03 16.74 17.65
N SER A 219 13.25 17.28 17.67
CA SER A 219 14.42 16.55 18.20
C SER A 219 14.48 16.55 19.74
N SER A 220 13.57 17.27 20.39
CA SER A 220 13.42 17.36 21.84
C SER A 220 11.99 17.00 22.27
N PRO A 221 11.80 16.22 23.35
CA PRO A 221 10.46 15.90 23.85
C PRO A 221 9.71 17.15 24.34
N GLN A 222 10.44 18.21 24.65
CA GLN A 222 9.90 19.51 25.10
C GLN A 222 9.61 20.47 23.93
N GLY A 223 9.72 19.99 22.70
CA GLY A 223 9.52 20.80 21.50
C GLY A 223 10.69 21.78 21.24
N PRO A 224 10.46 22.80 20.39
CA PRO A 224 9.22 23.03 19.63
C PRO A 224 8.93 21.92 18.60
N PHE A 225 7.66 21.54 18.47
CA PHE A 225 7.19 20.60 17.44
C PHE A 225 6.70 21.34 16.21
N TYR A 226 7.03 20.82 15.04
CA TYR A 226 6.60 21.34 13.74
C TYR A 226 5.94 20.24 12.92
N ASP A 227 4.97 20.60 12.10
CA ASP A 227 4.44 19.70 11.08
C ASP A 227 5.40 19.57 9.88
N LYS A 228 5.02 18.75 8.90
CA LYS A 228 5.80 18.47 7.69
C LYS A 228 6.06 19.71 6.83
N ASP A 229 5.20 20.72 6.92
CA ASP A 229 5.33 21.99 6.19
C ASP A 229 6.07 23.06 7.01
N GLY A 230 6.59 22.70 8.19
CA GLY A 230 7.36 23.60 9.06
C GLY A 230 6.50 24.55 9.89
N VAL A 231 5.19 24.31 10.03
CA VAL A 231 4.31 25.12 10.87
C VAL A 231 4.32 24.60 12.31
N PRO A 232 4.55 25.47 13.32
CA PRO A 232 4.56 25.04 14.71
C PRO A 232 3.22 24.44 15.17
N LEU A 233 3.27 23.35 15.94
CA LEU A 233 2.09 22.78 16.62
C LEU A 233 1.59 23.63 17.79
N ARG A 234 2.42 24.54 18.29
CA ARG A 234 2.04 25.51 19.32
C ARG A 234 2.07 26.93 18.78
N ARG A 235 0.92 27.60 18.76
CA ARG A 235 0.79 29.03 18.42
C ARG A 235 -0.23 29.71 19.32
N ILE A 236 0.00 30.97 19.66
CA ILE A 236 -0.92 31.76 20.48
C ILE A 236 -1.76 32.64 19.56
N GLN A 237 -3.09 32.63 19.73
CA GLN A 237 -4.05 33.43 18.96
C GLN A 237 -4.01 33.20 17.43
N GLN A 238 -3.46 32.07 17.00
CA GLN A 238 -3.31 31.69 15.59
C GLN A 238 -3.50 30.19 15.47
N ARG A 239 -4.02 29.73 14.33
CA ARG A 239 -4.13 28.30 14.03
C ARG A 239 -2.74 27.66 14.02
N SER A 240 -2.58 26.61 14.80
CA SER A 240 -1.38 25.77 14.82
C SER A 240 -1.32 24.85 13.61
N GLY A 241 -0.11 24.38 13.30
CA GLY A 241 0.14 23.36 12.29
C GLY A 241 -0.42 21.99 12.69
N GLY A 242 -0.05 20.98 11.91
CA GLY A 242 -0.36 19.57 12.14
C GLY A 242 -0.55 18.84 10.83
N THR A 243 0.37 17.94 10.49
CA THR A 243 0.22 17.08 9.32
C THR A 243 -0.89 16.09 9.60
N VAL A 244 -1.93 16.07 8.77
CA VAL A 244 -3.04 15.12 8.94
C VAL A 244 -2.52 13.70 8.80
N VAL A 245 -2.80 12.88 9.81
CA VAL A 245 -2.42 11.47 9.88
C VAL A 245 -3.59 10.60 9.45
N MET A 246 -4.78 10.87 9.99
CA MET A 246 -5.99 10.11 9.71
C MET A 246 -7.23 10.97 9.96
N LYS A 247 -8.16 10.96 9.01
CA LYS A 247 -9.47 11.60 9.10
C LYS A 247 -10.49 10.81 8.28
N HIS A 248 -11.78 11.03 8.55
CA HIS A 248 -12.85 10.56 7.67
C HIS A 248 -12.67 11.07 6.23
N ASP A 249 -13.00 10.24 5.24
CA ASP A 249 -13.02 10.64 3.83
C ASP A 249 -14.40 11.14 3.42
N ASP A 250 -14.60 12.46 3.52
CA ASP A 250 -15.86 13.13 3.19
C ASP A 250 -16.30 12.88 1.73
N VAL A 251 -15.36 12.59 0.81
CA VAL A 251 -15.68 12.31 -0.61
C VAL A 251 -16.41 10.97 -0.77
N ARG A 252 -16.19 10.03 0.15
CA ARG A 252 -16.90 8.74 0.18
C ARG A 252 -18.22 8.82 0.95
N GLY A 253 -18.47 9.89 1.70
CA GLY A 253 -19.67 10.01 2.54
C GLY A 253 -19.83 8.77 3.44
N THR A 254 -21.01 8.14 3.42
CA THR A 254 -21.30 6.96 4.25
C THR A 254 -20.63 5.66 3.82
N ASP A 255 -19.91 5.66 2.70
CA ASP A 255 -19.15 4.48 2.25
C ASP A 255 -17.79 4.35 2.98
N ASP A 256 -17.27 5.41 3.62
CA ASP A 256 -16.10 5.29 4.49
C ASP A 256 -16.51 4.81 5.89
N ARG A 257 -15.66 4.00 6.53
CA ARG A 257 -15.94 3.42 7.85
C ARG A 257 -15.39 4.25 9.01
N TYR A 258 -14.32 5.00 8.78
CA TYR A 258 -13.52 5.57 9.86
C TYR A 258 -13.96 7.00 10.16
N TYR A 259 -15.11 7.13 10.82
CA TYR A 259 -15.57 8.40 11.36
C TYR A 259 -14.84 8.75 12.65
N GLY A 260 -14.46 10.02 12.80
CA GLY A 260 -13.83 10.52 14.02
C GLY A 260 -12.61 9.73 14.51
N PRO A 261 -11.66 9.29 13.65
CA PRO A 261 -10.56 8.45 14.10
C PRO A 261 -9.65 9.21 15.06
N GLY A 262 -9.26 8.58 16.17
CA GLY A 262 -8.42 9.25 17.15
C GLY A 262 -7.83 8.40 18.24
N HIS A 263 -7.05 9.07 19.10
CA HIS A 263 -6.31 8.47 20.20
C HIS A 263 -5.28 7.43 19.70
N PHE A 264 -4.15 7.94 19.19
CA PHE A 264 -3.08 7.13 18.61
C PHE A 264 -2.41 6.24 19.66
N GLY A 265 -2.25 4.96 19.38
CA GLY A 265 -1.40 4.04 20.13
C GLY A 265 -0.47 3.27 19.19
N LEU A 266 0.76 3.02 19.63
CA LEU A 266 1.77 2.29 18.86
C LEU A 266 2.16 0.99 19.58
N TYR A 267 2.24 -0.09 18.81
CA TYR A 267 2.83 -1.35 19.23
C TYR A 267 3.75 -1.89 18.14
N SER A 268 5.01 -2.13 18.48
CA SER A 268 6.01 -2.63 17.53
C SER A 268 6.40 -4.07 17.88
N GLU A 269 6.37 -4.96 16.89
CA GLU A 269 6.81 -6.35 17.03
C GLU A 269 7.29 -6.90 15.69
N GLY A 270 8.38 -7.68 15.69
CA GLY A 270 8.85 -8.38 14.49
C GLY A 270 9.22 -7.46 13.31
N GLY A 271 9.59 -6.20 13.58
CA GLY A 271 9.87 -5.19 12.56
C GLY A 271 8.62 -4.51 11.97
N ALA A 272 7.42 -4.87 12.44
CA ALA A 272 6.18 -4.21 12.08
C ALA A 272 5.75 -3.22 13.18
N ASP A 273 5.27 -2.05 12.76
CA ASP A 273 4.64 -1.06 13.62
C ASP A 273 3.13 -1.10 13.43
N TYR A 274 2.40 -1.48 14.46
CA TYR A 274 0.95 -1.52 14.51
C TYR A 274 0.41 -0.28 15.21
N VAL A 275 -0.57 0.36 14.59
CA VAL A 275 -1.28 1.51 15.14
C VAL A 275 -2.64 1.07 15.62
N THR A 276 -2.95 1.35 16.88
CA THR A 276 -4.31 1.29 17.41
C THR A 276 -4.90 2.68 17.47
N PHE A 277 -6.20 2.78 17.20
CA PHE A 277 -6.97 4.02 17.30
C PHE A 277 -8.43 3.67 17.53
N HIS A 278 -9.23 4.57 18.07
CA HIS A 278 -10.68 4.39 18.01
C HIS A 278 -11.24 5.07 16.76
N TYR A 279 -12.39 4.60 16.29
CA TYR A 279 -13.23 5.30 15.32
C TYR A 279 -14.70 5.00 15.64
N TYR A 280 -15.62 5.75 15.06
CA TYR A 280 -17.06 5.50 15.16
C TYR A 280 -17.52 4.67 13.97
N ASP A 281 -17.76 3.39 14.17
CA ASP A 281 -18.17 2.49 13.08
C ASP A 281 -19.65 2.74 12.72
N PRO A 282 -19.98 3.07 11.46
CA PRO A 282 -21.38 3.28 11.05
C PRO A 282 -22.27 2.04 11.23
N ASN A 283 -21.68 0.84 11.33
CA ASN A 283 -22.40 -0.41 11.62
C ASN A 283 -22.61 -0.64 13.12
N GLY A 284 -21.89 0.09 13.98
CA GLY A 284 -22.00 0.01 15.42
C GLY A 284 -23.14 0.87 15.98
N TYR A 285 -23.75 0.42 17.06
CA TYR A 285 -24.75 1.19 17.80
C TYR A 285 -24.09 2.27 18.66
N TYR A 286 -24.63 3.48 18.61
CA TYR A 286 -24.29 4.57 19.52
C TYR A 286 -25.55 5.36 19.86
N PRO A 287 -25.83 5.68 21.14
CA PRO A 287 -27.07 6.35 21.53
C PRO A 287 -27.07 7.84 21.14
N ASN A 288 -27.19 8.12 19.84
CA ASN A 288 -27.31 9.45 19.27
C ASN A 288 -28.43 9.48 18.21
N PRO A 289 -29.64 9.94 18.58
CA PRO A 289 -30.78 9.98 17.67
C PRO A 289 -30.54 10.83 16.42
N ALA A 290 -29.68 11.86 16.49
CA ALA A 290 -29.39 12.75 15.36
C ALA A 290 -28.70 12.03 14.19
N VAL A 291 -28.11 10.86 14.44
CA VAL A 291 -27.42 10.03 13.43
C VAL A 291 -28.03 8.63 13.29
N ASN A 292 -29.30 8.47 13.67
CA ASN A 292 -30.03 7.20 13.69
C ASN A 292 -29.37 6.13 14.57
N ASN A 293 -28.82 6.55 15.71
CA ASN A 293 -28.11 5.71 16.67
C ASN A 293 -26.95 4.88 16.08
N ARG A 294 -26.25 5.42 15.08
CA ARG A 294 -25.07 4.82 14.44
C ARG A 294 -23.76 5.43 14.95
N GLY A 295 -22.66 4.71 14.78
CA GLY A 295 -21.32 5.19 15.12
C GLY A 295 -20.84 4.64 16.45
N GLY A 296 -20.96 3.33 16.67
CA GLY A 296 -20.42 2.69 17.87
C GLY A 296 -18.90 2.91 17.96
N PRO A 297 -18.34 3.29 19.12
CA PRO A 297 -16.90 3.37 19.29
C PRO A 297 -16.26 2.00 19.08
N THR A 298 -15.32 1.92 18.16
CA THR A 298 -14.70 0.66 17.72
C THR A 298 -13.19 0.79 17.70
N LEU A 299 -12.48 -0.26 18.13
CA LEU A 299 -11.04 -0.36 18.02
C LEU A 299 -10.65 -0.61 16.55
N GLY A 300 -9.85 0.29 15.99
CA GLY A 300 -9.17 0.12 14.72
C GLY A 300 -7.73 -0.38 14.90
N LEU A 301 -7.25 -1.14 13.92
CA LEU A 301 -5.86 -1.54 13.77
C LEU A 301 -5.37 -1.11 12.38
N ALA A 302 -4.18 -0.54 12.33
CA ALA A 302 -3.51 -0.12 11.10
C ALA A 302 -2.00 -0.42 11.21
N ARG A 303 -1.26 -0.15 10.14
CA ARG A 303 0.21 -0.17 10.12
C ARG A 303 0.74 1.26 10.10
N LEU A 304 1.85 1.51 10.80
CA LEU A 304 2.63 2.73 10.62
C LEU A 304 3.71 2.46 9.57
N VAL A 305 3.67 3.18 8.46
CA VAL A 305 4.63 3.03 7.35
C VAL A 305 5.53 4.25 7.32
N TRP A 306 6.84 4.04 7.41
CA TRP A 306 7.83 5.10 7.44
C TRP A 306 8.30 5.43 6.02
N GLY A 307 8.20 6.70 5.63
CA GLY A 307 8.79 7.20 4.39
C GLY A 307 10.28 7.50 4.56
N ASP A 308 11.00 7.57 3.42
CA ASP A 308 12.43 7.89 3.37
C ASP A 308 12.75 9.31 3.92
N ASP A 309 11.75 10.19 3.98
CA ASP A 309 11.83 11.54 4.58
C ASP A 309 11.70 11.55 6.12
N GLY A 310 11.57 10.36 6.72
CA GLY A 310 11.38 10.16 8.15
C GLY A 310 9.99 10.60 8.64
N TRP A 311 9.00 10.78 7.77
CA TRP A 311 7.61 11.02 8.17
C TRP A 311 6.78 9.75 7.99
N PRO A 312 6.03 9.31 9.02
CA PRO A 312 5.20 8.13 8.89
C PRO A 312 3.85 8.46 8.24
N SER A 313 3.20 7.45 7.68
CA SER A 313 1.78 7.46 7.32
C SER A 313 1.07 6.26 7.96
N VAL A 314 -0.24 6.40 8.19
CA VAL A 314 -1.07 5.28 8.65
C VAL A 314 -1.63 4.57 7.42
N SER A 315 -1.31 3.29 7.29
CA SER A 315 -1.84 2.42 6.25
C SER A 315 -2.81 1.41 6.84
N LEU A 316 -3.99 1.33 6.23
CA LEU A 316 -4.97 0.28 6.51
C LEU A 316 -4.80 -0.92 5.57
N ASP A 317 -3.76 -0.91 4.74
CA ASP A 317 -3.48 -1.95 3.76
C ASP A 317 -2.57 -3.03 4.39
N PHE A 318 -3.15 -4.19 4.71
CA PHE A 318 -2.44 -5.33 5.29
C PHE A 318 -1.94 -6.35 4.26
N VAL A 319 -2.33 -6.22 3.00
CA VAL A 319 -1.89 -7.06 1.89
C VAL A 319 -1.43 -6.12 0.78
N GLU A 320 -0.20 -6.30 0.29
CA GLU A 320 0.31 -5.44 -0.79
C GLU A 320 -0.44 -5.70 -2.09
N GLU A 321 -0.50 -4.71 -2.98
CA GLU A 321 -1.06 -4.92 -4.32
C GLU A 321 -0.28 -5.99 -5.07
N GLY A 322 -0.99 -6.88 -5.77
CA GLY A 322 -0.36 -7.99 -6.47
C GLY A 322 -1.30 -9.16 -6.72
N VAL A 323 -0.74 -10.27 -7.20
CA VAL A 323 -1.48 -11.49 -7.49
C VAL A 323 -1.17 -12.54 -6.43
N TYR A 324 -2.21 -13.19 -5.91
CA TYR A 324 -2.10 -14.13 -4.81
C TYR A 324 -2.95 -15.37 -5.04
N THR A 325 -2.48 -16.49 -4.51
CA THR A 325 -3.33 -17.62 -4.15
C THR A 325 -3.66 -17.51 -2.66
N LEU A 326 -4.93 -17.77 -2.31
CA LEU A 326 -5.43 -17.63 -0.93
C LEU A 326 -5.63 -19.01 -0.32
N GLN A 327 -4.70 -19.47 0.51
CA GLN A 327 -4.75 -20.78 1.14
C GLN A 327 -5.49 -20.72 2.49
N ASN A 328 -6.49 -21.56 2.70
CA ASN A 328 -7.19 -21.64 3.98
C ASN A 328 -6.36 -22.38 5.03
N PHE A 329 -6.27 -21.84 6.25
CA PHE A 329 -5.45 -22.43 7.32
C PHE A 329 -6.01 -23.75 7.89
N TYR A 330 -7.31 -23.99 7.78
CA TYR A 330 -7.94 -25.22 8.30
C TYR A 330 -7.82 -26.38 7.32
N SER A 331 -8.09 -26.16 6.03
CA SER A 331 -8.12 -27.22 5.02
C SER A 331 -6.81 -27.40 4.26
N GLY A 332 -5.95 -26.36 4.19
CA GLY A 332 -4.78 -26.33 3.30
C GLY A 332 -5.10 -26.10 1.82
N LYS A 333 -6.39 -26.04 1.46
CA LYS A 333 -6.89 -25.77 0.10
C LYS A 333 -6.89 -24.28 -0.21
N VAL A 334 -7.08 -23.94 -1.48
CA VAL A 334 -7.02 -22.57 -1.96
C VAL A 334 -8.38 -22.07 -2.44
N ALA A 335 -8.63 -20.76 -2.27
CA ALA A 335 -9.84 -20.11 -2.75
C ALA A 335 -9.88 -20.10 -4.28
N ASP A 336 -11.00 -20.53 -4.84
CA ASP A 336 -11.16 -20.82 -6.26
C ASP A 336 -12.63 -20.68 -6.66
N LEU A 337 -12.89 -20.59 -7.95
CA LEU A 337 -14.24 -20.59 -8.48
C LEU A 337 -14.79 -22.01 -8.56
N TYR A 338 -16.11 -22.14 -8.36
CA TYR A 338 -16.79 -23.42 -8.47
C TYR A 338 -16.43 -24.11 -9.80
N VAL A 339 -15.95 -25.35 -9.68
CA VAL A 339 -15.48 -26.18 -10.79
C VAL A 339 -14.47 -25.48 -11.72
N HIS A 340 -13.65 -24.57 -11.18
CA HIS A 340 -12.64 -23.78 -11.90
C HIS A 340 -13.21 -22.88 -13.01
N ASN A 341 -14.50 -22.51 -12.92
CA ASN A 341 -15.20 -21.78 -13.97
C ASN A 341 -15.18 -20.25 -13.71
N PRO A 342 -14.57 -19.43 -14.59
CA PRO A 342 -14.58 -17.97 -14.51
C PRO A 342 -15.81 -17.30 -15.15
N ALA A 343 -16.92 -18.01 -15.28
CA ALA A 343 -18.17 -17.44 -15.76
C ALA A 343 -18.78 -16.47 -14.73
N ASP A 344 -19.48 -15.45 -15.21
CA ASP A 344 -20.25 -14.54 -14.34
C ASP A 344 -21.24 -15.32 -13.47
N GLY A 345 -21.36 -14.93 -12.21
CA GLY A 345 -22.17 -15.60 -11.20
C GLY A 345 -21.52 -16.83 -10.55
N SER A 346 -20.32 -17.26 -11.00
CA SER A 346 -19.66 -18.44 -10.43
C SER A 346 -19.36 -18.23 -8.94
N PRO A 347 -19.82 -19.12 -8.04
CA PRO A 347 -19.62 -18.97 -6.61
C PRO A 347 -18.19 -19.31 -6.19
N LEU A 348 -17.78 -18.73 -5.06
CA LEU A 348 -16.47 -18.99 -4.45
C LEU A 348 -16.47 -20.30 -3.65
N TYR A 349 -15.47 -21.13 -3.88
CA TYR A 349 -15.23 -22.44 -3.27
C TYR A 349 -13.77 -22.56 -2.83
N GLN A 350 -13.43 -23.70 -2.23
CA GLN A 350 -12.05 -24.14 -2.10
C GLN A 350 -11.78 -25.43 -2.87
N TYR A 351 -10.58 -25.56 -3.42
CA TYR A 351 -10.08 -26.76 -4.08
C TYR A 351 -8.59 -27.00 -3.76
N GLU A 352 -8.08 -28.17 -4.10
CA GLU A 352 -6.64 -28.43 -4.07
C GLU A 352 -5.89 -27.42 -4.93
N ALA A 353 -4.72 -26.99 -4.46
CA ALA A 353 -3.90 -26.04 -5.18
C ALA A 353 -3.37 -26.67 -6.47
N ASP A 354 -3.62 -26.03 -7.61
CA ASP A 354 -3.12 -26.43 -8.91
C ASP A 354 -2.73 -25.17 -9.70
N SER A 355 -1.45 -25.09 -10.06
CA SER A 355 -0.90 -23.96 -10.79
C SER A 355 -1.51 -23.76 -12.18
N ALA A 356 -2.13 -24.80 -12.76
CA ALA A 356 -2.79 -24.71 -14.07
C ALA A 356 -4.09 -23.90 -14.03
N PHE A 357 -4.72 -23.74 -12.85
CA PHE A 357 -5.98 -23.00 -12.74
C PHE A 357 -5.75 -21.54 -12.37
N PHE A 358 -5.90 -20.68 -13.38
CA PHE A 358 -5.95 -19.22 -13.19
C PHE A 358 -7.13 -18.77 -12.31
N SER A 359 -8.19 -19.58 -12.19
CA SER A 359 -9.31 -19.34 -11.28
C SER A 359 -8.91 -19.37 -9.79
N GLN A 360 -7.74 -19.90 -9.45
CA GLN A 360 -7.19 -19.93 -8.09
C GLN A 360 -6.32 -18.71 -7.73
N LYS A 361 -6.22 -17.75 -8.66
CA LYS A 361 -5.37 -16.56 -8.50
C LYS A 361 -6.25 -15.31 -8.41
N TRP A 362 -5.87 -14.43 -7.49
CA TRP A 362 -6.64 -13.26 -7.11
C TRP A 362 -5.75 -12.02 -7.12
N ILE A 363 -6.15 -11.03 -7.90
CA ILE A 363 -5.52 -9.73 -7.99
C ILE A 363 -6.08 -8.85 -6.87
N PHE A 364 -5.20 -8.37 -6.01
CA PHE A 364 -5.50 -7.36 -4.99
C PHE A 364 -5.12 -5.99 -5.56
N ARG A 365 -6.12 -5.15 -5.82
CA ARG A 365 -5.93 -3.75 -6.20
C ARG A 365 -6.44 -2.87 -5.07
N SER A 366 -5.55 -2.08 -4.47
CA SER A 366 -5.92 -1.12 -3.45
C SER A 366 -6.80 -0.03 -4.07
N LEU A 367 -7.87 0.29 -3.35
CA LEU A 367 -8.74 1.43 -3.61
C LEU A 367 -8.41 2.57 -2.62
N GLY A 368 -7.34 2.41 -1.83
CA GLY A 368 -6.99 3.26 -0.71
C GLY A 368 -7.88 3.06 0.51
N ARG A 369 -7.36 3.47 1.69
CA ARG A 369 -8.03 3.39 3.00
C ARG A 369 -8.39 1.96 3.42
N GLY A 370 -7.56 0.97 3.10
CA GLY A 370 -7.76 -0.43 3.51
C GLY A 370 -8.76 -1.20 2.65
N GLU A 371 -9.27 -0.59 1.58
CA GLU A 371 -10.20 -1.24 0.65
C GLU A 371 -9.48 -1.80 -0.57
N TYR A 372 -9.92 -2.96 -1.03
CA TYR A 372 -9.43 -3.65 -2.20
C TYR A 372 -10.58 -3.99 -3.14
N ALA A 373 -10.34 -3.84 -4.43
CA ALA A 373 -11.03 -4.63 -5.43
C ALA A 373 -10.29 -5.97 -5.55
N LEU A 374 -11.01 -7.07 -5.32
CA LEU A 374 -10.47 -8.42 -5.49
C LEU A 374 -10.96 -8.92 -6.85
N ARG A 375 -10.05 -9.21 -7.77
CA ARG A 375 -10.39 -9.69 -9.11
C ARG A 375 -9.80 -11.07 -9.33
N ASN A 376 -10.57 -11.98 -9.93
CA ASN A 376 -10.00 -13.25 -10.35
C ASN A 376 -9.05 -13.02 -11.53
N TYR A 377 -7.92 -13.72 -11.52
CA TYR A 377 -6.88 -13.55 -12.54
C TYR A 377 -7.38 -13.92 -13.95
N ALA A 378 -8.35 -14.83 -14.05
CA ALA A 378 -8.99 -15.25 -15.30
C ALA A 378 -10.05 -14.25 -15.83
N ASP A 379 -9.97 -12.99 -15.40
CA ASP A 379 -10.76 -11.81 -15.81
C ASP A 379 -11.97 -11.42 -14.94
N PRO A 380 -12.86 -12.31 -14.44
CA PRO A 380 -14.05 -11.83 -13.74
C PRO A 380 -13.67 -11.23 -12.37
N GLU A 381 -14.28 -10.11 -11.99
CA GLU A 381 -14.05 -9.48 -10.69
C GLU A 381 -14.84 -10.18 -9.58
N LEU A 382 -14.29 -10.27 -8.36
CA LEU A 382 -15.04 -10.80 -7.22
C LEU A 382 -16.06 -9.79 -6.77
N VAL A 383 -17.29 -10.27 -6.63
CA VAL A 383 -18.42 -9.47 -6.19
C VAL A 383 -19.14 -10.22 -5.08
N VAL A 384 -19.51 -9.51 -4.03
CA VAL A 384 -20.56 -10.04 -3.17
C VAL A 384 -21.84 -9.99 -4.01
N ALA A 385 -22.25 -11.12 -4.60
CA ALA A 385 -23.55 -11.19 -5.26
C ALA A 385 -24.60 -10.69 -4.28
N ALA A 386 -25.34 -9.66 -4.70
CA ALA A 386 -26.36 -9.05 -3.88
C ALA A 386 -27.33 -10.13 -3.37
N GLY A 387 -27.34 -10.32 -2.05
CA GLY A 387 -28.08 -11.37 -1.39
C GLY A 387 -28.24 -11.13 0.11
N GLY A 388 -28.88 -10.01 0.46
CA GLY A 388 -29.62 -9.85 1.72
C GLY A 388 -28.90 -9.24 2.92
N THR A 389 -29.70 -8.61 3.78
CA THR A 389 -29.38 -8.12 5.13
C THR A 389 -29.11 -9.25 6.15
N ASN A 390 -29.18 -10.51 5.73
CA ASN A 390 -29.10 -11.68 6.59
C ASN A 390 -27.73 -12.37 6.38
N ASN A 391 -27.11 -12.79 7.47
CA ASN A 391 -25.70 -13.23 7.61
C ASN A 391 -25.28 -14.52 6.86
N ALA A 392 -25.79 -14.77 5.65
CA ALA A 392 -25.44 -15.91 4.79
C ALA A 392 -25.41 -15.50 3.30
N SER A 393 -24.78 -14.36 3.00
CA SER A 393 -24.61 -13.91 1.60
C SER A 393 -23.58 -14.79 0.88
N THR A 394 -23.90 -15.20 -0.34
CA THR A 394 -22.99 -15.95 -1.22
C THR A 394 -21.96 -15.02 -1.86
N LEU A 395 -20.71 -15.47 -1.94
CA LEU A 395 -19.64 -14.80 -2.69
C LEU A 395 -19.61 -15.37 -4.11
N SER A 396 -19.54 -14.51 -5.12
CA SER A 396 -19.42 -14.92 -6.53
C SER A 396 -18.60 -13.92 -7.34
N VAL A 397 -18.50 -14.09 -8.65
CA VAL A 397 -17.77 -13.16 -9.54
C VAL A 397 -18.67 -12.53 -10.60
N THR A 398 -18.30 -11.37 -11.15
CA THR A 398 -18.88 -10.78 -12.37
C THR A 398 -17.86 -9.94 -13.13
N ARG A 399 -18.02 -9.84 -14.44
CA ARG A 399 -17.23 -8.93 -15.31
C ARG A 399 -17.65 -7.46 -15.19
N ASN A 400 -18.79 -7.15 -14.57
CA ASN A 400 -19.27 -5.78 -14.45
C ASN A 400 -18.79 -5.10 -13.16
N TYR A 401 -17.56 -4.57 -13.18
CA TYR A 401 -17.08 -3.74 -12.10
C TYR A 401 -17.64 -2.32 -12.18
N THR A 402 -18.31 -1.90 -11.11
CA THR A 402 -18.89 -0.56 -10.97
C THR A 402 -18.19 0.24 -9.88
N GLY A 403 -17.33 -0.40 -9.08
CA GLY A 403 -16.72 0.21 -7.90
C GLY A 403 -17.69 0.40 -6.74
N ALA A 404 -18.90 -0.18 -6.78
CA ALA A 404 -19.87 -0.08 -5.69
C ALA A 404 -19.36 -0.73 -4.39
N ILE A 405 -19.85 -0.27 -3.23
CA ILE A 405 -19.35 -0.69 -1.90
C ILE A 405 -19.39 -2.22 -1.65
N HIS A 406 -20.30 -2.95 -2.30
CA HIS A 406 -20.40 -4.41 -2.22
C HIS A 406 -19.37 -5.17 -3.07
N GLN A 407 -18.56 -4.45 -3.87
CA GLN A 407 -17.42 -4.96 -4.63
C GLN A 407 -16.08 -4.59 -3.97
N ARG A 408 -16.12 -4.00 -2.77
CA ARG A 408 -14.94 -3.54 -2.03
C ARG A 408 -14.74 -4.40 -0.79
N PHE A 409 -13.55 -4.96 -0.64
CA PHE A 409 -13.18 -5.82 0.48
C PHE A 409 -12.09 -5.17 1.32
N ARG A 410 -11.96 -5.60 2.56
CA ARG A 410 -10.93 -5.18 3.50
C ARG A 410 -10.21 -6.42 4.02
N THR A 411 -8.99 -6.20 4.48
CA THR A 411 -8.16 -7.27 5.05
C THR A 411 -7.61 -6.84 6.40
N LEU A 412 -7.40 -7.83 7.27
CA LEU A 412 -6.65 -7.67 8.51
C LEU A 412 -5.74 -8.88 8.65
N THR A 413 -4.44 -8.65 8.79
CA THR A 413 -3.42 -9.71 8.88
C THR A 413 -2.78 -9.68 10.26
N SER A 414 -2.88 -10.79 10.98
CA SER A 414 -2.24 -10.97 12.29
C SER A 414 -0.71 -11.03 12.16
N PRO A 415 0.04 -10.84 13.25
CA PRO A 415 1.51 -10.93 13.24
C PRO A 415 2.06 -12.28 12.74
N ASN A 416 1.29 -13.37 12.88
CA ASN A 416 1.67 -14.69 12.35
C ASN A 416 1.20 -14.95 10.90
N GLY A 417 0.78 -13.91 10.18
CA GLY A 417 0.43 -14.00 8.76
C GLY A 417 -0.94 -14.62 8.46
N LYS A 418 -1.84 -14.69 9.44
CA LYS A 418 -3.23 -15.14 9.22
C LYS A 418 -4.10 -13.94 8.84
N THR A 419 -4.66 -13.95 7.64
CA THR A 419 -5.48 -12.86 7.11
C THR A 419 -6.96 -13.21 7.18
N ILE A 420 -7.78 -12.27 7.64
CA ILE A 420 -9.24 -12.30 7.43
C ILE A 420 -9.60 -11.37 6.26
N ILE A 421 -10.63 -11.73 5.50
CA ILE A 421 -11.14 -10.96 4.36
C ILE A 421 -12.63 -10.71 4.60
N TYR A 422 -13.07 -9.46 4.45
CA TYR A 422 -14.46 -9.07 4.74
C TYR A 422 -14.91 -7.92 3.83
N PRO A 423 -16.21 -7.82 3.49
CA PRO A 423 -16.71 -6.74 2.66
C PRO A 423 -16.73 -5.43 3.44
N SER A 424 -16.57 -4.32 2.74
CA SER A 424 -16.59 -2.98 3.34
C SER A 424 -17.95 -2.60 3.93
N THR A 425 -19.02 -3.33 3.62
CA THR A 425 -20.38 -3.07 4.11
C THR A 425 -20.74 -3.74 5.43
N LYS A 426 -20.03 -4.78 5.87
CA LYS A 426 -20.43 -5.60 7.03
C LYS A 426 -19.25 -6.15 7.80
N ASP A 427 -19.50 -6.63 9.03
CA ASP A 427 -18.49 -7.27 9.89
C ASP A 427 -18.58 -8.80 9.86
N ALA A 428 -18.91 -9.35 8.69
CA ALA A 428 -18.88 -10.78 8.41
C ALA A 428 -17.67 -11.12 7.53
N ILE A 429 -16.97 -12.21 7.83
CA ILE A 429 -15.68 -12.56 7.21
C ILE A 429 -15.82 -13.82 6.35
N TRP A 430 -14.92 -14.00 5.38
CA TRP A 430 -14.84 -15.20 4.55
C TRP A 430 -14.62 -16.44 5.42
N SER A 431 -15.53 -17.41 5.29
CA SER A 431 -15.49 -18.68 6.01
C SER A 431 -15.87 -19.83 5.09
N LEU A 432 -15.23 -20.98 5.30
CA LEU A 432 -15.72 -22.24 4.74
C LEU A 432 -17.12 -22.56 5.28
N SER A 433 -18.02 -22.98 4.39
CA SER A 433 -19.41 -23.33 4.72
C SER A 433 -19.85 -24.60 3.97
N PRO A 434 -20.01 -25.75 4.65
CA PRO A 434 -19.69 -26.00 6.06
C PRO A 434 -18.19 -25.96 6.33
N SER A 435 -17.79 -25.84 7.60
CA SER A 435 -16.39 -25.96 8.03
C SER A 435 -15.85 -27.37 7.78
N SER A 436 -15.22 -27.57 6.62
CA SER A 436 -14.79 -28.89 6.11
C SER A 436 -13.49 -28.79 5.32
N THR A 437 -12.74 -29.88 5.24
CA THR A 437 -11.59 -30.03 4.35
C THR A 437 -11.98 -30.46 2.94
N GLY A 438 -13.26 -30.77 2.68
CA GLY A 438 -13.80 -31.07 1.35
C GLY A 438 -13.89 -29.84 0.43
N ASN A 439 -14.34 -30.05 -0.80
CA ASN A 439 -14.59 -28.93 -1.73
C ASN A 439 -15.94 -28.30 -1.38
N VAL A 440 -15.88 -27.23 -0.59
CA VAL A 440 -17.04 -26.53 -0.04
C VAL A 440 -17.01 -25.06 -0.42
N SER A 441 -18.17 -24.40 -0.31
CA SER A 441 -18.28 -22.98 -0.63
C SER A 441 -17.58 -22.12 0.42
N VAL A 442 -17.20 -20.92 -0.01
CA VAL A 442 -16.77 -19.83 0.87
C VAL A 442 -17.93 -18.85 0.98
N SER A 443 -18.33 -18.52 2.21
CA SER A 443 -19.46 -17.64 2.52
C SER A 443 -19.06 -16.59 3.55
N LEU A 444 -19.92 -15.60 3.80
CA LEU A 444 -19.70 -14.59 4.83
C LEU A 444 -20.37 -15.01 6.15
N LEU A 445 -19.59 -15.22 7.21
CA LEU A 445 -20.06 -15.58 8.55
C LEU A 445 -19.46 -14.66 9.62
N ALA A 446 -20.08 -14.59 10.80
CA ALA A 446 -19.53 -13.84 11.94
C ALA A 446 -18.13 -14.35 12.31
N ASN A 447 -17.24 -13.45 12.72
CA ASN A 447 -15.89 -13.82 13.16
C ASN A 447 -15.97 -14.64 14.46
N ALA A 448 -15.69 -15.94 14.37
CA ALA A 448 -15.66 -16.88 15.49
C ALA A 448 -14.21 -17.29 15.84
N ASN A 449 -13.22 -16.60 15.28
CA ASN A 449 -11.80 -16.86 15.49
C ASN A 449 -11.38 -18.31 15.18
N ARG A 450 -11.88 -18.86 14.07
CA ARG A 450 -11.56 -20.24 13.64
C ARG A 450 -10.65 -20.24 12.42
N ASP A 451 -9.77 -21.24 12.32
CA ASP A 451 -8.83 -21.35 11.19
C ASP A 451 -9.53 -21.53 9.83
N HIS A 452 -10.77 -22.02 9.80
CA HIS A 452 -11.57 -22.07 8.57
C HIS A 452 -12.06 -20.70 8.09
N GLN A 453 -11.78 -19.62 8.84
CA GLN A 453 -12.04 -18.22 8.49
C GLN A 453 -10.75 -17.45 8.19
N LYS A 454 -9.59 -18.11 8.25
CA LYS A 454 -8.28 -17.49 8.14
C LYS A 454 -7.57 -17.98 6.88
N TRP A 455 -6.95 -17.05 6.18
CA TRP A 455 -6.35 -17.27 4.87
C TRP A 455 -4.89 -16.83 4.91
N LYS A 456 -4.03 -17.61 4.27
CA LYS A 456 -2.65 -17.26 3.98
C LYS A 456 -2.61 -16.69 2.56
N THR A 457 -2.07 -15.49 2.41
CA THR A 457 -1.79 -14.88 1.11
C THR A 457 -0.45 -15.42 0.59
N VAL A 458 -0.48 -16.16 -0.51
CA VAL A 458 0.72 -16.70 -1.16
C VAL A 458 0.92 -15.96 -2.48
N GLY A 459 1.99 -15.17 -2.58
CA GLY A 459 2.29 -14.38 -3.77
C GLY A 459 2.48 -15.24 -5.02
N PHE A 460 1.96 -14.77 -6.15
CA PHE A 460 2.20 -15.33 -7.47
C PHE A 460 3.14 -14.43 -8.26
N ASP A 461 4.39 -14.87 -8.38
CA ASP A 461 5.43 -14.14 -9.10
C ASP A 461 5.22 -14.25 -10.61
N GLU A 462 4.47 -13.30 -11.16
CA GLU A 462 4.27 -13.18 -12.60
C GLU A 462 5.56 -12.82 -13.33
N TRP A 463 5.78 -13.50 -14.45
CA TRP A 463 6.81 -13.13 -15.42
C TRP A 463 6.26 -13.14 -16.84
N LEU A 464 6.88 -12.31 -17.68
CA LEU A 464 6.54 -12.13 -19.08
C LEU A 464 7.83 -11.85 -19.85
N SER A 465 8.02 -12.53 -20.97
CA SER A 465 9.08 -12.28 -21.94
C SER A 465 8.61 -12.53 -23.36
N VAL A 466 9.32 -11.97 -24.32
CA VAL A 466 9.08 -12.15 -25.75
C VAL A 466 10.38 -12.48 -26.46
N SER A 467 10.29 -13.27 -27.52
CA SER A 467 11.44 -13.60 -28.39
C SER A 467 12.06 -12.36 -29.01
N ASP A 468 11.21 -11.42 -29.47
CA ASP A 468 11.64 -10.20 -30.14
C ASP A 468 10.97 -8.96 -29.52
N THR A 469 11.80 -8.01 -29.10
CA THR A 469 11.34 -6.68 -28.64
C THR A 469 11.34 -5.64 -29.76
N LYS A 470 11.83 -6.01 -30.94
CA LYS A 470 11.90 -5.16 -32.14
C LYS A 470 11.47 -5.99 -33.36
N LEU A 471 10.46 -5.51 -34.06
CA LEU A 471 9.91 -6.17 -35.25
C LEU A 471 10.07 -5.26 -36.46
N THR A 472 10.69 -5.79 -37.52
CA THR A 472 10.77 -5.13 -38.83
C THR A 472 9.81 -5.81 -39.80
N LEU A 473 8.94 -5.02 -40.40
CA LEU A 473 7.89 -5.45 -41.31
C LEU A 473 8.17 -4.92 -42.71
N GLU A 474 7.88 -5.73 -43.72
CA GLU A 474 7.92 -5.28 -45.11
C GLU A 474 6.76 -4.32 -45.42
N HIS A 475 6.93 -3.49 -46.45
CA HIS A 475 5.91 -2.52 -46.84
C HIS A 475 4.60 -3.17 -47.29
N THR A 476 4.62 -4.41 -47.78
CA THR A 476 3.42 -5.15 -48.19
C THR A 476 2.58 -5.58 -46.99
N ALA A 477 1.26 -5.67 -47.14
CA ALA A 477 0.40 -6.22 -46.08
C ALA A 477 0.79 -7.67 -45.73
N GLY A 478 0.63 -8.07 -44.47
CA GLY A 478 1.00 -9.40 -43.99
C GLY A 478 0.30 -9.81 -42.70
N THR A 479 0.26 -11.12 -42.45
CA THR A 479 -0.38 -11.74 -41.27
C THR A 479 0.45 -12.90 -40.69
N ASP A 480 1.66 -13.12 -41.20
CA ASP A 480 2.52 -14.28 -40.92
C ASP A 480 3.61 -13.97 -39.88
N LYS A 481 3.71 -12.72 -39.41
CA LYS A 481 4.69 -12.34 -38.41
C LYS A 481 4.22 -12.75 -37.02
N THR A 482 4.98 -13.63 -36.41
CA THR A 482 4.71 -14.18 -35.10
C THR A 482 5.82 -13.84 -34.13
N ILE A 483 5.46 -13.61 -32.88
CA ILE A 483 6.39 -13.41 -31.77
C ILE A 483 6.07 -14.48 -30.73
N LEU A 484 7.07 -15.29 -30.37
CA LEU A 484 6.91 -16.20 -29.24
C LEU A 484 6.82 -15.38 -27.95
N VAL A 485 5.69 -15.53 -27.24
CA VAL A 485 5.48 -15.01 -25.89
C VAL A 485 5.75 -16.14 -24.91
N GLN A 486 6.53 -15.86 -23.88
CA GLN A 486 6.71 -16.76 -22.76
C GLN A 486 6.14 -16.09 -21.50
N SER A 487 5.28 -16.81 -20.78
CA SER A 487 4.63 -16.31 -19.58
C SER A 487 4.20 -17.48 -18.71
N ASN A 488 4.08 -17.25 -17.40
CA ASN A 488 3.35 -18.16 -16.50
C ASN A 488 1.89 -17.74 -16.27
N GLY A 489 1.41 -16.74 -17.00
CA GLY A 489 0.14 -16.07 -16.73
C GLY A 489 -0.72 -15.88 -17.97
N LEU A 490 -1.80 -15.12 -17.80
CA LEU A 490 -2.67 -14.65 -18.88
C LEU A 490 -2.16 -13.29 -19.32
N TRP A 491 -2.13 -13.05 -20.62
CA TRP A 491 -1.65 -11.80 -21.17
C TRP A 491 -2.58 -11.27 -22.26
N ARG A 492 -2.57 -9.95 -22.42
CA ARG A 492 -3.28 -9.22 -23.47
C ARG A 492 -2.32 -8.34 -24.24
N SER A 493 -2.59 -8.15 -25.52
CA SER A 493 -1.86 -7.20 -26.34
C SER A 493 -2.72 -5.99 -26.70
N SER A 494 -2.09 -4.85 -26.92
CA SER A 494 -2.76 -3.66 -27.46
C SER A 494 -1.83 -2.86 -28.37
N VAL A 495 -2.43 -2.25 -29.39
CA VAL A 495 -1.78 -1.31 -30.30
C VAL A 495 -2.51 0.02 -30.15
N LEU A 496 -1.78 1.09 -29.88
CA LEU A 496 -2.37 2.40 -29.62
C LEU A 496 -2.35 3.26 -30.88
N TYR A 497 -3.53 3.72 -31.30
CA TYR A 497 -3.74 4.77 -32.31
C TYR A 497 -3.32 4.46 -33.76
N ASP A 498 -3.00 3.21 -34.08
CA ASP A 498 -2.65 2.79 -35.44
C ASP A 498 -3.69 1.82 -36.02
N THR A 499 -4.27 2.17 -37.16
CA THR A 499 -5.21 1.30 -37.90
C THR A 499 -4.51 0.34 -38.85
N TRP A 500 -3.21 0.55 -39.08
CA TRP A 500 -2.41 -0.25 -40.01
C TRP A 500 -1.74 -1.46 -39.35
N LEU A 501 -1.75 -1.54 -38.02
CA LEU A 501 -1.14 -2.61 -37.24
C LEU A 501 -2.15 -3.15 -36.24
N ALA A 502 -2.29 -4.46 -36.19
CA ALA A 502 -3.07 -5.17 -35.19
C ALA A 502 -2.32 -6.41 -34.70
N ALA A 503 -2.56 -6.81 -33.47
CA ALA A 503 -2.00 -8.02 -32.89
C ALA A 503 -3.11 -8.80 -32.18
N GLU A 504 -2.95 -10.11 -31.98
CA GLU A 504 -3.92 -10.93 -31.24
C GLU A 504 -4.19 -10.34 -29.87
N ALA A 505 -5.47 -10.27 -29.49
CA ALA A 505 -5.89 -9.53 -28.31
C ALA A 505 -5.38 -10.15 -26.99
N SER A 506 -5.19 -11.47 -26.94
CA SER A 506 -4.81 -12.19 -25.72
C SER A 506 -4.25 -13.58 -25.98
N GLY A 507 -3.50 -14.11 -24.99
CA GLY A 507 -3.03 -15.49 -24.95
C GLY A 507 -2.79 -15.97 -23.52
N ALA A 508 -2.38 -17.23 -23.37
CA ALA A 508 -2.20 -17.88 -22.08
C ALA A 508 -0.89 -18.66 -22.01
N GLY A 509 -0.12 -18.44 -20.94
CA GLY A 509 1.17 -19.07 -20.74
C GLY A 509 2.13 -18.78 -21.89
N ASN A 510 2.89 -19.81 -22.28
CA ASN A 510 3.69 -19.76 -23.49
C ASN A 510 2.78 -19.93 -24.71
N ASP A 511 2.75 -18.91 -25.57
CA ASP A 511 1.88 -18.89 -26.73
C ASP A 511 2.48 -17.96 -27.79
N THR A 512 1.91 -17.97 -28.99
CA THR A 512 2.41 -17.19 -30.12
C THR A 512 1.54 -15.96 -30.29
N LEU A 513 2.15 -14.77 -30.37
CA LEU A 513 1.46 -13.53 -30.72
C LEU A 513 1.54 -13.31 -32.24
N THR A 514 0.40 -13.41 -32.92
CA THR A 514 0.30 -13.09 -34.35
C THR A 514 0.10 -11.59 -34.56
N VAL A 515 0.89 -11.02 -35.46
CA VAL A 515 0.86 -9.60 -35.84
C VAL A 515 0.38 -9.48 -37.29
N THR A 516 -0.65 -8.67 -37.49
CA THR A 516 -1.26 -8.36 -38.78
C THR A 516 -1.07 -6.90 -39.11
N PHE A 517 -0.79 -6.59 -40.37
CA PHE A 517 -0.50 -5.22 -40.79
C PHE A 517 -0.91 -4.97 -42.24
N SER A 518 -1.38 -3.76 -42.52
CA SER A 518 -1.74 -3.32 -43.86
C SER A 518 -0.52 -2.82 -44.65
N GLU A 519 -0.67 -2.64 -45.96
CA GLU A 519 0.38 -2.10 -46.80
C GLU A 519 0.76 -0.68 -46.32
N ASN A 520 2.04 -0.36 -46.34
CA ASN A 520 2.54 1.00 -46.26
C ASN A 520 2.69 1.55 -47.70
N PRO A 521 1.79 2.42 -48.18
CA PRO A 521 1.86 2.96 -49.53
C PRO A 521 2.95 4.03 -49.69
N GLU A 522 3.44 4.57 -48.58
CA GLU A 522 4.41 5.66 -48.54
C GLU A 522 5.84 5.16 -48.73
N VAL A 523 6.71 5.97 -49.34
CA VAL A 523 8.14 5.66 -49.51
C VAL A 523 8.94 5.72 -48.20
N ARG A 524 8.35 6.32 -47.15
CA ARG A 524 8.97 6.45 -45.83
C ARG A 524 8.52 5.31 -44.92
N GLU A 525 9.44 4.86 -44.06
CA GLU A 525 9.09 3.92 -43.00
C GLU A 525 8.08 4.53 -42.02
N ARG A 526 7.25 3.66 -41.43
CA ARG A 526 6.35 4.02 -40.33
C ARG A 526 6.61 3.15 -39.11
N LYS A 527 6.29 3.66 -37.92
CA LYS A 527 6.61 3.01 -36.65
C LYS A 527 5.39 2.95 -35.76
N SER A 528 5.29 1.88 -34.99
CA SER A 528 4.26 1.69 -33.97
C SER A 528 4.80 0.85 -32.81
N ARG A 529 3.94 0.56 -31.86
CA ARG A 529 4.24 -0.13 -30.61
C ARG A 529 3.13 -1.12 -30.29
N ILE A 530 3.53 -2.34 -29.95
CA ILE A 530 2.63 -3.33 -29.34
C ILE A 530 2.96 -3.39 -27.86
N TYR A 531 1.96 -3.18 -27.01
CA TYR A 531 2.06 -3.34 -25.57
C TYR A 531 1.56 -4.74 -25.22
N LEU A 532 2.36 -5.50 -24.49
CA LEU A 532 1.99 -6.83 -24.01
C LEU A 532 1.94 -6.78 -22.49
N THR A 533 0.79 -7.09 -21.90
CA THR A 533 0.56 -6.92 -20.45
C THR A 533 -0.09 -8.16 -19.86
N THR A 534 0.46 -8.69 -18.77
CA THR A 534 -0.19 -9.76 -18.00
C THR A 534 -1.43 -9.25 -17.28
N ASN A 535 -2.33 -10.15 -16.90
CA ASN A 535 -3.54 -9.75 -16.17
C ASN A 535 -3.25 -9.12 -14.81
N GLY A 536 -2.16 -9.48 -14.13
CA GLY A 536 -1.72 -8.82 -12.90
C GLY A 536 -0.83 -7.59 -13.10
N GLY A 537 -0.54 -7.20 -14.34
CA GLY A 537 -0.02 -5.87 -14.69
C GLY A 537 1.44 -5.79 -15.13
N LYS A 538 2.17 -6.90 -15.23
CA LYS A 538 3.53 -6.90 -15.81
C LYS A 538 3.44 -6.54 -17.29
N SER A 539 4.20 -5.56 -17.75
CA SER A 539 4.10 -5.05 -19.12
C SER A 539 5.45 -5.04 -19.85
N LEU A 540 5.41 -5.34 -21.16
CA LEU A 540 6.51 -5.24 -22.10
C LEU A 540 6.11 -4.43 -23.32
N LEU A 541 7.12 -3.88 -23.99
CA LEU A 541 6.97 -3.08 -25.19
C LEU A 541 7.70 -3.76 -26.36
N ILE A 542 6.98 -3.96 -27.46
CA ILE A 542 7.56 -4.39 -28.75
C ILE A 542 7.51 -3.19 -29.71
N SER A 543 8.67 -2.78 -30.20
CA SER A 543 8.77 -1.69 -31.18
C SER A 543 8.63 -2.25 -32.60
N VAL A 544 7.71 -1.70 -33.39
CA VAL A 544 7.44 -2.15 -34.75
C VAL A 544 7.87 -1.07 -35.74
N THR A 545 8.64 -1.44 -36.76
CA THR A 545 8.99 -0.57 -37.89
C THR A 545 8.58 -1.27 -39.18
N GLN A 546 7.75 -0.61 -40.00
CA GLN A 546 7.39 -1.09 -41.32
C GLN A 546 8.09 -0.27 -42.39
N THR A 547 8.73 -0.94 -43.35
CA THR A 547 9.45 -0.28 -44.45
C THR A 547 8.49 0.51 -45.35
N GLY A 548 9.03 1.50 -46.06
CA GLY A 548 8.30 2.24 -47.09
C GLY A 548 8.24 1.48 -48.41
N LYS A 549 7.22 1.76 -49.23
CA LYS A 549 7.09 1.23 -50.58
C LYS A 549 8.30 1.65 -51.43
N PRO A 550 8.95 0.70 -52.13
CA PRO A 550 10.00 1.03 -53.09
C PRO A 550 9.46 1.98 -54.17
N SER A 551 10.12 3.11 -54.38
CA SER A 551 9.73 4.06 -55.44
C SER A 551 10.28 3.62 -56.79
N THR A 552 9.41 3.34 -57.75
CA THR A 552 9.77 3.21 -59.17
C THR A 552 9.74 4.58 -59.85
N SER A 553 10.89 5.27 -59.89
CA SER A 553 11.20 6.40 -60.79
C SER A 553 12.70 6.70 -60.68
N GLY A 554 13.53 6.58 -61.70
CA GLY A 554 13.27 6.26 -63.10
C GLY A 554 14.56 5.85 -63.83
N SER A 555 14.39 5.31 -65.03
CA SER A 555 15.43 5.27 -66.05
C SER A 555 15.93 6.70 -66.30
N VAL A 556 17.11 7.01 -65.78
CA VAL A 556 17.98 8.03 -66.35
C VAL A 556 19.13 7.22 -66.96
N GLU A 557 19.16 7.15 -68.29
CA GLU A 557 20.44 7.00 -68.98
C GLU A 557 21.27 8.22 -68.58
N ASN A 558 22.08 8.05 -67.53
CA ASN A 558 23.27 8.84 -67.31
C ASN A 558 24.39 7.80 -67.25
N GLY A 559 25.29 7.84 -68.22
CA GLY A 559 26.45 6.95 -68.34
C GLY A 559 27.51 7.18 -67.24
N ASP A 560 27.07 7.23 -65.98
CA ASP A 560 27.85 7.59 -64.79
C ASP A 560 27.66 6.56 -63.65
N HIS A 561 27.07 5.40 -63.94
CA HIS A 561 26.79 4.37 -62.93
C HIS A 561 28.01 3.50 -62.65
N LEU A 562 28.53 3.62 -61.41
CA LEU A 562 29.54 2.73 -60.84
C LEU A 562 28.83 1.69 -59.95
N SER A 563 28.80 0.42 -60.37
CA SER A 563 28.07 -0.64 -59.64
C SER A 563 28.85 -1.96 -59.59
N ILE A 564 28.63 -2.75 -58.53
CA ILE A 564 29.29 -4.05 -58.32
C ILE A 564 28.23 -5.12 -58.00
N TYR A 565 28.11 -6.15 -58.85
CA TYR A 565 27.12 -7.23 -58.71
C TYR A 565 27.58 -8.54 -59.39
N PRO A 566 27.04 -9.72 -59.01
CA PRO A 566 26.12 -9.96 -57.90
C PRO A 566 26.82 -9.90 -56.54
N ASN A 567 26.06 -9.57 -55.49
CA ASN A 567 26.52 -9.67 -54.10
C ASN A 567 25.41 -10.34 -53.27
N PRO A 568 25.59 -11.59 -52.78
CA PRO A 568 26.83 -12.39 -52.79
C PRO A 568 27.30 -12.87 -54.17
N ALA A 569 28.62 -13.01 -54.36
CA ALA A 569 29.28 -13.40 -55.60
C ALA A 569 29.80 -14.85 -55.56
N GLY A 570 29.68 -15.53 -56.71
CA GLY A 570 30.04 -16.94 -56.88
C GLY A 570 31.45 -17.14 -57.44
N LYS A 571 31.59 -17.12 -58.77
CA LYS A 571 32.90 -17.29 -59.45
C LYS A 571 33.41 -15.99 -60.05
N GLU A 572 32.48 -15.14 -60.48
CA GLU A 572 32.76 -13.90 -61.16
C GLU A 572 31.90 -12.79 -60.56
N LEU A 573 32.35 -11.56 -60.77
CA LEU A 573 31.71 -10.33 -60.37
C LEU A 573 31.75 -9.37 -61.56
N ASN A 574 30.67 -8.67 -61.80
CA ASN A 574 30.60 -7.58 -62.77
C ASN A 574 30.74 -6.23 -62.08
N ILE A 575 31.54 -5.37 -62.71
CA ILE A 575 31.76 -3.99 -62.30
C ILE A 575 31.45 -3.10 -63.51
N GLU A 576 30.42 -2.29 -63.40
CA GLU A 576 30.13 -1.27 -64.39
C GLU A 576 30.88 0.00 -64.00
N SER A 577 31.77 0.52 -64.86
CA SER A 577 32.59 1.70 -64.60
C SER A 577 32.34 2.78 -65.66
N PRO A 578 32.12 4.05 -65.28
CA PRO A 578 31.84 5.12 -66.24
C PRO A 578 33.09 5.66 -66.96
N ALA A 579 34.30 5.37 -66.47
CA ALA A 579 35.57 5.75 -67.07
C ALA A 579 36.67 4.74 -66.70
N GLY A 580 37.86 4.86 -67.29
CA GLY A 580 39.04 4.07 -66.93
C GLY A 580 39.34 4.20 -65.44
N ALA A 581 39.10 3.14 -64.66
CA ALA A 581 39.09 3.19 -63.20
C ALA A 581 40.03 2.13 -62.62
N VAL A 582 40.56 2.34 -61.42
CA VAL A 582 41.40 1.33 -60.76
C VAL A 582 40.58 0.63 -59.68
N LEU A 583 40.44 -0.69 -59.80
CA LEU A 583 39.90 -1.55 -58.75
C LEU A 583 41.04 -2.01 -57.83
N SER A 584 40.91 -1.78 -56.53
CA SER A 584 41.68 -2.47 -55.49
C SER A 584 40.77 -3.30 -54.59
N VAL A 585 41.07 -4.58 -54.40
CA VAL A 585 40.33 -5.47 -53.50
C VAL A 585 41.11 -5.74 -52.23
N TYR A 586 40.45 -5.66 -51.08
CA TYR A 586 41.04 -5.92 -49.76
C TYR A 586 40.29 -7.04 -49.03
N ASN A 587 41.02 -7.85 -48.27
CA ASN A 587 40.41 -8.78 -47.31
C ASN A 587 39.98 -8.04 -46.02
N LEU A 588 39.30 -8.73 -45.09
CA LEU A 588 38.87 -8.15 -43.81
C LEU A 588 40.02 -7.66 -42.90
N PHE A 589 41.25 -8.11 -43.14
CA PHE A 589 42.45 -7.66 -42.42
C PHE A 589 43.10 -6.42 -43.06
N GLY A 590 42.50 -5.87 -44.12
CA GLY A 590 43.00 -4.68 -44.82
C GLY A 590 44.17 -4.96 -45.77
N GLN A 591 44.50 -6.23 -46.04
CA GLN A 591 45.54 -6.59 -46.99
C GLN A 591 44.98 -6.56 -48.41
N LYS A 592 45.73 -5.95 -49.36
CA LYS A 592 45.34 -5.90 -50.77
C LYS A 592 45.48 -7.29 -51.39
N VAL A 593 44.39 -7.80 -51.94
CA VAL A 593 44.27 -9.15 -52.54
C VAL A 593 44.56 -9.08 -54.04
N THR A 594 43.99 -8.10 -54.74
CA THR A 594 44.25 -7.87 -56.17
C THR A 594 44.04 -6.40 -56.53
N GLU A 595 44.56 -6.02 -57.69
CA GLU A 595 44.37 -4.73 -58.33
C GLU A 595 44.21 -4.92 -59.84
N ALA A 596 43.28 -4.18 -60.45
CA ALA A 596 43.04 -4.25 -61.88
C ALA A 596 42.59 -2.89 -62.42
N ASP A 597 43.03 -2.56 -63.63
CA ASP A 597 42.48 -1.45 -64.41
C ASP A 597 41.16 -1.89 -65.06
N LEU A 598 40.14 -1.06 -64.90
CA LEU A 598 38.80 -1.27 -65.46
C LEU A 598 38.67 -0.42 -66.72
N GLU A 599 38.12 -1.01 -67.78
CA GLU A 599 37.69 -0.31 -68.98
C GLU A 599 36.37 0.43 -68.74
N THR A 600 36.05 1.41 -69.58
CA THR A 600 34.73 2.05 -69.56
C THR A 600 33.65 1.03 -69.95
N GLY A 601 32.60 0.92 -69.14
CA GLY A 601 31.51 -0.04 -69.31
C GLY A 601 31.62 -1.24 -68.38
N LEU A 602 31.18 -2.40 -68.86
CA LEU A 602 31.09 -3.63 -68.09
C LEU A 602 32.45 -4.35 -68.02
N ASN A 603 32.95 -4.57 -66.81
CA ASN A 603 34.17 -5.32 -66.53
C ASN A 603 33.81 -6.57 -65.72
N THR A 604 34.29 -7.73 -66.13
CA THR A 604 34.09 -8.98 -65.39
C THR A 604 35.38 -9.37 -64.68
N ILE A 605 35.31 -9.50 -63.35
CA ILE A 605 36.41 -9.88 -62.48
C ILE A 605 36.22 -11.33 -62.04
N ASP A 606 37.18 -12.18 -62.39
CA ASP A 606 37.25 -13.55 -61.90
C ASP A 606 37.74 -13.56 -60.44
N ILE A 607 36.90 -14.11 -59.56
CA ILE A 607 37.17 -14.26 -58.12
C ILE A 607 37.15 -15.74 -57.71
N ILE A 608 37.28 -16.67 -58.66
CA ILE A 608 37.21 -18.12 -58.39
C ILE A 608 38.27 -18.57 -57.38
N ASN A 609 39.43 -17.93 -57.38
CA ASN A 609 40.55 -18.23 -56.49
C ASN A 609 40.48 -17.48 -55.15
N PHE A 610 39.46 -16.66 -54.91
CA PHE A 610 39.28 -15.99 -53.63
C PHE A 610 38.68 -16.97 -52.62
N GLU A 611 39.25 -17.01 -51.42
CA GLU A 611 38.67 -17.77 -50.32
C GLU A 611 37.27 -17.24 -49.96
N LYS A 612 36.39 -18.11 -49.47
CA LYS A 612 35.05 -17.72 -49.03
C LYS A 612 35.14 -16.72 -47.87
N GLY A 613 34.43 -15.60 -47.96
CA GLY A 613 34.54 -14.53 -46.97
C GLY A 613 34.05 -13.18 -47.47
N VAL A 614 34.28 -12.14 -46.67
CA VAL A 614 33.92 -10.75 -47.01
C VAL A 614 35.15 -10.03 -47.54
N TYR A 615 34.98 -9.33 -48.66
CA TYR A 615 36.01 -8.50 -49.28
C TYR A 615 35.51 -7.07 -49.41
N VAL A 616 36.43 -6.12 -49.39
CA VAL A 616 36.17 -4.70 -49.64
C VAL A 616 36.71 -4.35 -51.01
N PHE A 617 35.80 -4.06 -51.94
CA PHE A 617 36.12 -3.59 -53.28
C PHE A 617 36.16 -2.07 -53.24
N ARG A 618 37.32 -1.49 -53.54
CA ARG A 618 37.51 -0.05 -53.68
C ARG A 618 37.75 0.26 -55.15
N ILE A 619 36.94 1.11 -55.75
CA ILE A 619 37.12 1.57 -57.13
C ILE A 619 37.40 3.06 -57.10
N ASP A 620 38.46 3.49 -57.78
CA ASP A 620 38.88 4.89 -57.92
C ASP A 620 38.75 5.33 -59.39
N SER A 621 37.91 6.33 -59.66
CA SER A 621 37.61 6.83 -61.00
C SER A 621 37.42 8.34 -60.97
N ASP A 622 38.29 9.10 -61.67
CA ASP A 622 38.26 10.56 -61.77
C ASP A 622 37.96 11.29 -60.44
N GLY A 623 38.66 10.87 -59.37
CA GLY A 623 38.54 11.47 -58.04
C GLY A 623 37.31 11.05 -57.23
N LYS A 624 36.47 10.15 -57.76
CA LYS A 624 35.38 9.48 -57.03
C LYS A 624 35.85 8.11 -56.55
N ILE A 625 35.65 7.82 -55.26
CA ILE A 625 35.96 6.53 -54.65
C ILE A 625 34.66 5.82 -54.27
N LEU A 626 34.42 4.63 -54.82
CA LEU A 626 33.38 3.71 -54.33
C LEU A 626 34.01 2.63 -53.47
N ILE A 627 33.41 2.36 -52.31
CA ILE A 627 33.82 1.26 -51.44
C ILE A 627 32.58 0.39 -51.19
N GLN A 628 32.63 -0.87 -51.60
CA GLN A 628 31.54 -1.82 -51.41
C GLN A 628 32.05 -3.12 -50.78
N LYS A 629 31.27 -3.64 -49.82
CA LYS A 629 31.50 -4.96 -49.25
C LYS A 629 30.88 -6.01 -50.16
N VAL A 630 31.67 -6.99 -50.57
CA VAL A 630 31.23 -8.12 -51.41
C VAL A 630 31.43 -9.41 -50.63
N ILE A 631 30.40 -10.26 -50.59
CA ILE A 631 30.42 -11.57 -49.93
C ILE A 631 30.73 -12.62 -51.00
N LYS A 632 31.85 -13.34 -50.85
CA LYS A 632 32.24 -14.51 -51.67
C LYS A 632 31.66 -15.79 -51.04
N ASN A 633 30.77 -16.46 -51.78
CA ASN A 633 30.14 -17.72 -51.36
C ASN A 633 30.96 -18.97 -51.69
#